data_AF-A3J7X6-F1
#
_entry.id   AF-A3J7X6-F1
#
_cell.length_a   1.000
_cell.length_b   1.000
_cell.length_c   1.000
_cell.angle_alpha   90.00
_cell.angle_beta   90.00
_cell.angle_gamma   90.00
#
_symmetry.space_group_name_H-M   'P 1'
#
loop_
_entity.id
_entity.type
_entity.pdbx_description
1 polymer ?
#
loop_
_entity_poly.entity_id
_entity_poly.type
_entity_poly.pdbx_seq_one_letter_code
_entity_poly.pdbx_strand_id
1 'polypeptide(L)' 'MHVHVVSGDGEAKFWLEPDLELAKNYGYNRQQLKEIESLVEDHRDELVSAWKQHFSS' A
#
# COMPACT_ATOMS: atom_id res chain seq x y z
N MET A 1 0.51 6.99 -7.61
CA MET A 1 1.42 5.85 -7.34
C MET A 1 0.75 4.91 -6.35
N HIS A 2 0.99 3.60 -6.46
CA HIS A 2 0.31 2.63 -5.60
C HIS A 2 1.20 1.44 -5.26
N VAL A 3 0.86 0.75 -4.19
CA VAL A 3 1.50 -0.50 -3.76
C VAL A 3 0.48 -1.63 -3.69
N HIS A 4 0.94 -2.85 -3.92
CA HIS A 4 0.18 -4.09 -3.77
C HIS A 4 0.73 -4.86 -2.58
N VAL A 5 -0.15 -5.31 -1.69
CA VAL A 5 0.15 -6.15 -0.54
C VAL A 5 -0.53 -7.49 -0.76
N VAL A 6 0.25 -8.54 -1.03
CA VAL A 6 -0.23 -9.87 -1.42
C VAL A 6 0.25 -10.91 -0.43
N SER A 7 -0.64 -11.83 -0.03
CA SER A 7 -0.32 -12.98 0.80
C SER A 7 -1.20 -14.18 0.42
N GLY A 8 -1.06 -15.31 1.13
CA GLY A 8 -1.95 -16.46 0.96
C GLY A 8 -3.41 -16.16 1.32
N ASP A 9 -3.65 -15.14 2.13
CA ASP A 9 -4.99 -14.78 2.61
C ASP A 9 -5.71 -13.79 1.66
N GLY A 10 -4.98 -13.06 0.81
CA GLY A 10 -5.58 -12.04 -0.03
C GLY A 10 -4.64 -11.08 -0.73
N GLU A 11 -5.24 -10.05 -1.32
CA GLU A 11 -4.56 -8.93 -1.99
C GLU A 11 -5.23 -7.60 -1.62
N ALA A 12 -4.41 -6.61 -1.28
CA ALA A 12 -4.84 -5.22 -1.10
C ALA A 12 -3.98 -4.29 -1.95
N LYS A 13 -4.60 -3.24 -2.48
CA LYS A 13 -3.94 -2.19 -3.25
C LYS A 13 -4.21 -0.85 -2.61
N PHE A 14 -3.16 -0.08 -2.38
CA PHE A 14 -3.24 1.25 -1.77
C PHE A 14 -2.68 2.31 -2.70
N TRP A 15 -3.42 3.40 -2.88
CA TRP A 15 -2.86 4.66 -3.38
C TRP A 15 -2.00 5.28 -2.30
N LEU A 16 -0.81 5.76 -2.67
CA LEU A 16 0.09 6.43 -1.73
C LEU A 16 -0.03 7.95 -1.79
N GLU A 17 -0.39 8.53 -2.93
CA GLU A 17 -0.50 9.98 -3.12
C GLU A 17 -1.82 10.32 -3.84
N PRO A 18 -2.49 11.44 -3.52
CA PRO A 18 -2.09 12.44 -2.50
C PRO A 18 -2.21 11.93 -1.06
N ASP A 19 -3.24 11.14 -0.78
CA ASP A 19 -3.52 10.53 0.52
C ASP A 19 -3.36 9.01 0.45
N LEU A 20 -3.18 8.37 1.62
CA LEU A 20 -3.19 6.92 1.70
C LEU A 20 -4.63 6.42 1.61
N GLU A 21 -4.96 5.69 0.54
CA GLU A 21 -6.32 5.20 0.30
C GLU A 21 -6.35 3.76 -0.20
N LEU A 22 -7.23 2.94 0.38
CA LEU A 22 -7.49 1.59 -0.12
C LEU A 22 -8.22 1.65 -1.46
N ALA A 23 -7.53 1.24 -2.53
CA ALA A 23 -8.07 1.21 -3.88
C ALA A 23 -8.83 -0.10 -4.19
N LYS A 24 -8.32 -1.22 -3.67
CA LYS A 24 -8.91 -2.56 -3.87
C LYS A 24 -8.53 -3.47 -2.72
N ASN A 25 -9.46 -4.32 -2.32
CA ASN A 25 -9.22 -5.41 -1.39
C ASN A 25 -9.91 -6.69 -1.88
N TYR A 26 -9.24 -7.83 -1.70
CA TYR A 26 -9.77 -9.17 -1.86
C TYR A 26 -9.20 -10.07 -0.77
N GLY A 27 -10.05 -10.86 -0.12
CA GLY A 27 -9.64 -11.86 0.89
C GLY A 27 -9.43 -11.31 2.30
N TYR A 28 -8.82 -10.13 2.46
CA TYR A 28 -8.55 -9.58 3.79
C TYR A 28 -9.81 -9.10 4.51
N ASN A 29 -9.87 -9.42 5.80
CA ASN A 29 -10.87 -8.86 6.70
C ASN A 29 -10.48 -7.45 7.19
N ARG A 30 -11.39 -6.78 7.89
CA ARG A 30 -11.20 -5.40 8.35
C ARG A 30 -10.03 -5.22 9.31
N GLN A 31 -9.71 -6.21 10.14
CA GLN A 31 -8.59 -6.14 11.07
C GLN A 31 -7.27 -6.23 10.32
N GLN A 32 -7.15 -7.19 9.40
CA GLN A 32 -5.97 -7.33 8.53
C GLN A 32 -5.75 -6.07 7.68
N LEU A 33 -6.82 -5.49 7.12
CA LEU A 33 -6.70 -4.25 6.34
C LEU A 33 -6.15 -3.09 7.17
N LYS A 34 -6.56 -2.95 8.43
CA LYS A 34 -6.00 -1.91 9.32
C LYS A 34 -4.53 -2.12 9.62
N GLU A 35 -4.12 -3.37 9.84
CA GLU A 35 -2.71 -3.71 10.08
C GLU A 35 -1.87 -3.41 8.83
N ILE A 36 -2.38 -3.79 7.66
CA ILE A 36 -1.73 -3.49 6.38
C ILE A 36 -1.67 -1.98 6.14
N GLU A 37 -2.75 -1.25 6.37
CA GLU A 37 -2.83 0.20 6.21
C GLU A 37 -1.82 0.91 7.12
N SER A 38 -1.74 0.52 8.40
CA SER A 38 -0.73 1.05 9.34
C SER A 38 0.70 0.79 8.86
N LEU A 39 0.99 -0.43 8.39
CA LEU A 39 2.31 -0.77 7.86
C LEU A 39 2.66 0.08 6.63
N VAL A 40 1.72 0.25 5.71
CA VAL A 40 1.92 1.06 4.50
C VAL A 40 2.10 2.53 4.87
N GLU A 41 1.37 3.03 5.87
CA GLU A 41 1.50 4.40 6.38
C GLU A 41 2.89 4.64 6.99
N ASP A 42 3.33 3.74 7.88
CA ASP A 42 4.63 3.83 8.55
C ASP A 42 5.82 3.86 7.56
N HIS A 43 5.68 3.17 6.43
CA HIS A 43 6.71 3.10 5.37
C HIS A 43 6.41 3.97 4.15
N ARG A 44 5.39 4.84 4.21
CA ARG A 44 4.88 5.57 3.04
C ARG A 44 5.97 6.40 2.37
N ASP A 45 6.75 7.14 3.14
CA ASP A 45 7.79 8.03 2.61
C ASP A 45 8.93 7.26 1.92
N GLU A 46 9.32 6.11 2.48
CA GLU A 46 10.31 5.22 1.88
C GLU A 46 9.82 4.68 0.53
N LEU A 47 8.59 4.18 0.48
CA LEU A 47 7.96 3.66 -0.74
C LEU A 47 7.83 4.75 -1.82
N VAL A 48 7.40 5.95 -1.43
CA VAL A 48 7.30 7.12 -2.32
C VAL A 48 8.67 7.49 -2.89
N SER A 49 9.68 7.58 -2.03
CA SER A 49 11.04 7.95 -2.42
C SER A 49 11.65 6.92 -3.37
N ALA A 50 11.53 5.63 -3.04
CA ALA A 50 12.05 4.54 -3.88
C ALA A 50 11.39 4.53 -5.27
N TRP A 51 10.07 4.73 -5.34
CA TRP A 51 9.36 4.83 -6.61
C TRP A 51 9.83 6.04 -7.43
N LYS A 52 9.89 7.22 -6.81
CA LYS A 52 10.36 8.44 -7.50
C LYS A 52 11.78 8.25 -8.02
N GLN A 53 12.69 7.67 -7.25
CA GLN A 53 14.05 7.36 -7.68
C GLN A 53 14.10 6.36 -8.84
N HIS A 54 13.25 5.32 -8.81
CA HIS A 54 13.24 4.29 -9.84
C HIS A 54 12.67 4.78 -11.18
N PHE A 55 11.67 5.66 -11.13
CA PHE A 55 10.94 6.13 -12.32
C PHE A 55 11.30 7.56 -12.75
N SER A 56 12.25 8.25 -12.12
CA SER A 56 12.70 9.59 -12.50
C SER A 56 13.69 9.62 -13.68
N SER A 57 13.59 8.69 -14.64
CA SER A 57 14.42 8.62 -15.86
C SER A 57 13.68 9.10 -17.09
#